data_AF-A0A2J8R6F5-F1
#
_entry.id   AF-A0A2J8R6F5-F1
#
_cell.length_a   1.000
_cell.length_b   1.000
_cell.length_c   1.000
_cell.angle_alpha   90.00
_cell.angle_beta   90.00
_cell.angle_gamma   90.00
#
_symmetry.space_group_name_H-M   'P 1'
#
loop_
_entity.id
_entity.type
_entity.pdbx_description
1 polymer ?
#
loop_
_entity_poly.entity_id
_entity_poly.type
_entity_poly.pdbx_seq_one_letter_code
_entity_poly.pdbx_strand_id
1 'polypeptide(L)'
;MQMVPKFCFPFDVEREPPSPAVQHFTFALTDLAGNRRFGFCRLRAGTQSCLCILSHLPWFEVFYKLLNTVGDLLAQDQVTEAEELLQNLFQQSLSGPQASVGLELGSGVTVSSGQGIPPPTRGNSKPLSCFVAPDSGRLPSIPENRNLTELVVAVTDENIVGLFAALLAERRVLLTASKLSTLTSCVHASCALLYPMRWEHVLIPTLPPHLLDYC
;
A
#
# COMPACT_ATOMS: atom_id res chain seq x y z
N MET A 1 13.71 5.92 12.40
CA MET A 1 13.87 5.83 10.93
C MET A 1 14.76 4.66 10.47
N GLN A 2 15.75 4.20 11.25
CA GLN A 2 16.70 3.15 10.81
C GLN A 2 16.09 1.76 10.50
N MET A 3 14.86 1.47 10.94
CA MET A 3 14.21 0.17 10.69
C MET A 3 13.59 0.06 9.30
N VAL A 4 13.15 1.18 8.70
CA VAL A 4 12.38 1.18 7.45
C VAL A 4 13.13 0.45 6.32
N PRO A 5 14.45 0.69 6.09
CA PRO A 5 15.19 -0.06 5.07
C PRO A 5 15.16 -1.58 5.27
N LYS A 6 15.17 -2.06 6.53
CA LYS A 6 15.10 -3.50 6.83
C LYS A 6 13.73 -4.11 6.50
N PHE A 7 12.66 -3.32 6.55
CA PHE A 7 11.32 -3.74 6.15
C PHE A 7 11.08 -3.60 4.64
N CYS A 8 11.83 -2.75 3.94
CA CYS A 8 11.83 -2.68 2.48
C CYS A 8 12.46 -3.92 1.82
N PHE A 9 13.31 -4.64 2.54
CA PHE A 9 13.93 -5.90 2.09
C PHE A 9 13.79 -6.97 3.18
N PRO A 10 12.57 -7.48 3.44
CA PRO A 10 12.29 -8.40 4.54
C PRO A 10 12.65 -9.86 4.18
N PHE A 11 13.77 -10.07 3.51
CA PHE A 11 14.27 -11.36 3.03
C PHE A 11 15.80 -11.35 3.03
N ASP A 12 16.40 -12.52 2.85
CA ASP A 12 17.85 -12.64 2.74
C ASP A 12 18.32 -12.16 1.37
N VAL A 13 18.76 -10.90 1.31
CA VAL A 13 19.18 -10.19 0.10
C VAL A 13 20.38 -10.86 -0.60
N GLU A 14 21.20 -11.62 0.15
CA GLU A 14 22.37 -12.34 -0.39
C GLU A 14 21.97 -13.69 -1.01
N ARG A 15 20.92 -14.33 -0.48
CA ARG A 15 20.46 -15.66 -0.93
C ARG A 15 19.36 -15.60 -1.98
N GLU A 16 18.52 -14.57 -1.93
CA GLU A 16 17.37 -14.44 -2.83
C GLU A 16 17.74 -13.66 -4.09
N PRO A 17 17.52 -14.21 -5.29
CA PRO A 17 17.78 -13.49 -6.53
C PRO A 17 16.84 -12.28 -6.65
N PRO A 18 17.26 -11.20 -7.35
CA PRO A 18 16.38 -10.06 -7.61
C PRO A 18 15.08 -10.50 -8.27
N SER A 19 13.97 -9.94 -7.81
CA SER A 19 12.65 -10.23 -8.38
C SER A 19 12.64 -9.95 -9.89
N PRO A 20 12.15 -10.87 -10.73
CA PRO A 20 12.08 -10.67 -12.19
C PRO A 20 11.04 -9.64 -12.60
N ALA A 21 10.10 -9.32 -11.70
CA ALA A 21 9.03 -8.35 -11.93
C ALA A 21 8.97 -7.32 -10.80
N VAL A 22 8.36 -6.17 -11.08
CA VAL A 22 8.04 -5.18 -10.04
C VAL A 22 7.06 -5.82 -9.06
N GLN A 23 7.36 -5.73 -7.77
CA GLN A 23 6.47 -6.20 -6.71
C GLN A 23 6.02 -5.02 -5.86
N HIS A 24 4.74 -5.04 -5.46
CA HIS A 24 4.26 -4.17 -4.39
C HIS A 24 3.87 -5.02 -3.19
N PHE A 25 4.19 -4.50 -2.02
CA PHE A 25 3.84 -5.11 -0.75
C PHE A 25 3.71 -4.00 0.30
N THR A 26 3.00 -4.31 1.39
CA THR A 26 2.81 -3.35 2.49
C THR A 26 3.19 -3.98 3.82
N PHE A 27 4.24 -3.45 4.46
CA PHE A 27 4.54 -3.80 5.85
C PHE A 27 3.77 -2.89 6.82
N ALA A 28 3.73 -3.27 8.10
CA ALA A 28 3.15 -2.45 9.15
C ALA A 28 4.17 -2.24 10.28
N LEU A 29 4.19 -1.02 10.81
CA LEU A 29 4.89 -0.66 12.05
C LEU A 29 3.84 -0.28 13.08
N THR A 30 3.92 -0.88 14.25
CA THR A 30 3.01 -0.59 15.37
C THR A 30 3.76 0.23 16.41
N ASP A 31 3.15 1.34 16.84
CA ASP A 31 3.69 2.14 17.93
C ASP A 31 3.27 1.60 19.32
N LEU A 32 3.78 2.23 20.39
CA LEU A 32 3.49 1.83 21.77
C LEU A 32 2.01 2.03 22.16
N ALA A 33 1.27 2.86 21.42
CA ALA A 33 -0.15 3.09 21.63
C ALA A 33 -1.03 2.14 20.79
N GLY A 34 -0.42 1.22 20.03
CA GLY A 34 -1.14 0.28 19.16
C GLY A 34 -1.51 0.86 17.79
N ASN A 35 -1.14 2.11 17.48
CA ASN A 35 -1.44 2.68 16.17
C ASN A 35 -0.53 2.07 15.11
N ARG A 36 -1.11 1.87 13.91
CA ARG A 36 -0.41 1.29 12.77
C ARG A 36 0.04 2.38 11.80
N ARG A 37 1.27 2.24 11.31
CA ARG A 37 1.79 2.90 10.11
C ARG A 37 2.04 1.85 9.05
N PHE A 38 1.54 2.10 7.86
CA PHE A 38 1.68 1.24 6.70
C PHE A 38 2.86 1.72 5.85
N GLY A 39 3.76 0.81 5.51
CA GLY A 39 4.87 1.03 4.60
C GLY A 39 4.56 0.44 3.24
N PHE A 40 4.03 1.27 2.34
CA PHE A 40 3.72 0.87 0.97
C PHE A 40 5.02 0.84 0.16
N CYS A 41 5.35 -0.33 -0.38
CA CYS A 41 6.62 -0.55 -1.05
C CYS A 41 6.41 -0.87 -2.54
N ARG A 42 7.34 -0.39 -3.37
CA ARG A 42 7.53 -0.79 -4.77
C ARG A 42 8.96 -1.27 -4.94
N LEU A 43 9.14 -2.60 -4.98
CA LEU A 43 10.41 -3.25 -5.25
C LEU A 43 10.64 -3.30 -6.76
N ARG A 44 11.77 -2.74 -7.23
CA ARG A 44 12.10 -2.67 -8.65
C ARG A 44 12.54 -4.04 -9.18
N ALA A 45 12.15 -4.36 -10.41
CA ALA A 45 12.58 -5.59 -11.08
C ALA A 45 14.11 -5.58 -11.32
N GLY A 46 14.76 -6.73 -11.12
CA GLY A 46 16.17 -6.95 -11.46
C GLY A 46 17.19 -6.15 -10.67
N THR A 47 16.78 -5.38 -9.65
CA THR A 47 17.68 -4.52 -8.85
C THR A 47 17.28 -4.55 -7.38
N GLN A 48 18.22 -4.25 -6.49
CA GLN A 48 17.96 -4.12 -5.04
C GLN A 48 17.57 -2.67 -4.71
N SER A 49 16.49 -2.19 -5.31
CA SER A 49 15.98 -0.85 -5.09
C SER A 49 14.49 -0.90 -4.74
N CYS A 50 14.11 -0.17 -3.71
CA CYS A 50 12.74 -0.13 -3.21
C CYS A 50 12.33 1.33 -2.93
N LEU A 51 11.22 1.76 -3.52
CA LEU A 51 10.56 3.00 -3.14
C LEU A 51 9.56 2.67 -2.03
N CYS A 52 9.48 3.52 -0.99
CA CYS A 52 8.59 3.29 0.15
C CYS A 52 7.90 4.59 0.58
N ILE A 53 6.58 4.53 0.78
CA ILE A 53 5.80 5.59 1.42
C ILE A 53 5.31 5.06 2.77
N LEU A 54 5.56 5.83 3.84
CA LEU A 54 4.99 5.57 5.15
C LEU A 54 3.77 6.45 5.38
N SER A 55 2.64 5.84 5.72
CA SER A 55 1.40 6.58 6.01
C SER A 55 0.58 5.89 7.10
N HIS A 56 -0.21 6.67 7.83
CA HIS A 56 -1.27 6.14 8.71
C HIS A 56 -2.54 5.76 7.94
N LEU A 57 -2.67 6.22 6.70
CA LEU A 57 -3.84 5.97 5.86
C LEU A 57 -3.69 4.63 5.14
N PRO A 58 -4.67 3.71 5.24
CA PRO A 58 -4.63 2.40 4.58
C PRO A 58 -5.07 2.50 3.10
N TRP A 59 -4.52 3.44 2.33
CA TRP A 59 -4.91 3.71 0.94
C TRP A 59 -4.04 2.95 -0.07
N PHE A 60 -4.14 1.61 -0.05
CA PHE A 60 -3.28 0.70 -0.82
C PHE A 60 -3.21 1.06 -2.31
N GLU A 61 -4.35 1.16 -2.99
CA GLU A 61 -4.43 1.41 -4.43
C GLU A 61 -3.84 2.78 -4.81
N VAL A 62 -4.13 3.80 -3.98
CA VAL A 62 -3.63 5.17 -4.17
C VAL A 62 -2.10 5.20 -4.05
N PHE A 63 -1.56 4.67 -2.97
CA PHE A 63 -0.12 4.72 -2.73
C PHE A 63 0.67 3.85 -3.72
N TYR A 64 0.15 2.69 -4.13
CA TYR A 64 0.80 1.90 -5.17
C TYR A 64 0.81 2.60 -6.54
N LYS A 65 -0.29 3.26 -6.91
CA LYS A 65 -0.34 4.06 -8.15
C LYS A 65 0.64 5.24 -8.07
N LEU A 66 0.71 5.93 -6.93
CA LEU A 66 1.68 7.00 -6.71
C LEU A 66 3.13 6.52 -6.79
N LEU A 67 3.45 5.39 -6.15
CA LEU A 67 4.78 4.78 -6.20
C LEU A 67 5.17 4.37 -7.63
N ASN A 68 4.21 3.93 -8.45
CA ASN A 68 4.47 3.67 -9.87
C ASN A 68 4.81 4.97 -10.61
N THR A 69 4.00 6.02 -10.46
CA THR A 69 4.26 7.31 -11.09
C THR A 69 5.62 7.87 -10.70
N VAL A 70 5.95 7.90 -9.40
CA VAL A 70 7.27 8.34 -8.91
C VAL A 70 8.37 7.43 -9.46
N GLY A 71 8.17 6.12 -9.47
CA GLY A 71 9.13 5.17 -10.01
C GLY A 71 9.39 5.32 -11.50
N ASP A 72 8.38 5.74 -12.27
CA ASP A 72 8.48 5.96 -13.71
C ASP A 72 9.17 7.31 -14.03
N LEU A 73 8.89 8.35 -13.25
CA LEU A 73 9.59 9.65 -13.34
C LEU A 73 11.09 9.49 -13.03
N LEU A 74 11.42 8.78 -11.94
CA LEU A 74 12.81 8.50 -11.57
C LEU A 74 13.53 7.64 -12.61
N ALA A 75 12.82 6.74 -13.31
CA ALA A 75 13.40 5.97 -14.41
C ALA A 75 13.68 6.81 -15.66
N GLN A 76 12.99 7.96 -15.80
CA GLN A 76 13.17 8.94 -16.88
C GLN A 76 14.10 10.11 -16.49
N ASP A 77 14.78 10.03 -15.34
CA ASP A 77 15.63 11.08 -14.79
C ASP A 77 14.89 12.40 -14.48
N GLN A 78 13.56 12.34 -14.33
CA GLN A 78 12.69 13.47 -13.99
C GLN A 78 12.55 13.62 -12.45
N VAL A 79 13.68 13.87 -11.80
CA VAL A 79 13.74 13.94 -10.32
C VAL A 79 12.96 15.15 -9.79
N THR A 80 13.07 16.30 -10.46
CA THR A 80 12.38 17.54 -10.08
C THR A 80 10.86 17.40 -10.08
N GLU A 81 10.30 16.74 -11.09
CA GLU A 81 8.87 16.49 -11.23
C GLU A 81 8.38 15.50 -10.17
N ALA A 82 9.20 14.50 -9.84
CA ALA A 82 8.90 13.55 -8.76
C ALA A 82 8.88 14.25 -7.39
N GLU A 83 9.84 15.14 -7.13
CA GLU A 83 9.90 15.93 -5.90
C GLU A 83 8.72 16.89 -5.79
N GLU A 84 8.40 17.62 -6.87
CA GLU A 84 7.25 18.54 -6.91
C GLU A 84 5.93 17.80 -6.64
N LEU A 85 5.74 16.64 -7.27
CA LEU A 85 4.59 15.76 -7.02
C LEU A 85 4.46 15.37 -5.54
N LEU A 86 5.56 14.92 -4.93
CA LEU A 86 5.56 14.50 -3.53
C LEU A 86 5.34 15.69 -2.58
N GLN A 87 5.95 16.83 -2.86
CA GLN A 87 5.81 18.05 -2.06
C GLN A 87 4.37 18.56 -2.10
N ASN A 88 3.77 18.58 -3.28
CA ASN A 88 2.38 18.97 -3.49
C ASN A 88 1.40 18.05 -2.76
N LEU A 89 1.67 16.75 -2.69
CA LEU A 89 0.85 15.81 -1.92
C LEU A 89 1.03 15.96 -0.41
N PHE A 90 2.25 16.23 0.06
CA PHE A 90 2.54 16.40 1.48
C PHE A 90 1.93 17.68 2.06
N GLN A 91 1.89 18.76 1.28
CA GLN A 91 1.35 20.06 1.70
C GLN A 91 -0.19 20.11 1.74
N GLN A 92 -0.88 19.11 1.19
CA GLN A 92 -2.34 19.08 1.22
C GLN A 92 -2.85 18.72 2.62
N SER A 93 -3.64 19.61 3.21
CA SER A 93 -4.51 19.22 4.32
C SER A 93 -5.56 18.24 3.79
N LEU A 94 -5.64 17.05 4.39
CA LEU A 94 -6.65 16.03 4.05
C LEU A 94 -8.05 16.56 4.40
N SER A 95 -8.67 17.26 3.46
CA SER A 95 -9.98 17.90 3.63
C SER A 95 -11.12 16.88 3.46
N GLY A 96 -11.42 16.11 4.49
CA GLY A 96 -12.65 15.32 4.62
C GLY A 96 -12.81 14.08 3.71
N PRO A 97 -13.85 13.25 3.93
CA PRO A 97 -13.93 11.88 3.38
C PRO A 97 -14.20 11.74 1.87
N GLN A 98 -14.31 12.84 1.12
CA GLN A 98 -14.72 12.82 -0.30
C GLN A 98 -13.86 13.76 -1.19
N ALA A 99 -12.69 14.20 -0.73
CA ALA A 99 -11.82 15.03 -1.55
C ALA A 99 -11.20 14.21 -2.70
N SER A 100 -11.42 14.66 -3.94
CA SER A 100 -10.65 14.21 -5.09
C SER A 100 -9.47 15.15 -5.32
N VAL A 101 -8.29 14.58 -5.55
CA VAL A 101 -7.03 15.29 -5.76
C VAL A 101 -6.64 15.10 -7.22
N GLY A 102 -6.66 16.17 -8.02
CA GLY A 102 -6.11 16.19 -9.37
C GLY A 102 -4.71 16.81 -9.39
N LEU A 103 -3.73 16.15 -10.02
CA LEU A 103 -2.39 16.69 -10.24
C LEU A 103 -2.20 17.06 -11.71
N GLU A 104 -2.05 18.35 -11.99
CA GLU A 104 -1.69 18.91 -13.31
C GLU A 104 -0.28 19.50 -13.28
N LEU A 105 0.56 19.15 -14.25
CA LEU A 105 1.88 19.77 -14.39
C LEU A 105 1.74 21.07 -15.21
N GLY A 106 1.83 22.21 -14.51
CA GLY A 106 1.85 23.55 -15.14
C GLY A 106 1.01 24.63 -14.46
N SER A 107 0.10 24.29 -13.54
CA SER A 107 -0.61 25.27 -12.69
C SER A 107 -1.41 24.59 -11.58
N GLY A 108 -0.73 24.23 -10.48
CA GLY A 108 -1.39 23.92 -9.21
C GLY A 108 -2.13 22.58 -9.13
N VAL A 109 -2.27 22.07 -7.90
CA VAL A 109 -3.14 20.93 -7.58
C VAL A 109 -4.57 21.44 -7.46
N THR A 110 -5.49 20.85 -8.22
CA THR A 110 -6.91 21.14 -8.07
C THR A 110 -7.54 20.09 -7.17
N VAL A 111 -7.93 20.50 -5.95
CA VAL A 111 -8.77 19.69 -5.06
C VAL A 111 -10.23 19.97 -5.42
N SER A 112 -10.93 18.99 -5.98
CA SER A 112 -12.36 19.10 -6.26
C SER A 112 -13.16 18.31 -5.24
N SER A 113 -13.97 19.01 -4.46
CA SER A 113 -14.96 18.42 -3.56
C SER A 113 -16.32 18.49 -4.24
N GLY A 114 -16.90 17.34 -4.59
CA GLY A 114 -18.29 17.24 -5.03
C GLY A 114 -18.48 16.68 -6.44
N GLN A 115 -19.52 15.86 -6.55
CA GLN A 115 -19.96 15.13 -7.74
C GLN A 115 -19.91 15.95 -9.03
N GLY A 116 -19.23 15.39 -10.04
CA GLY A 116 -19.23 15.89 -11.41
C GLY A 116 -17.81 16.11 -11.90
N ILE A 117 -17.32 15.19 -12.73
CA ILE A 117 -16.18 15.45 -13.62
C ILE A 117 -16.59 16.63 -14.50
N PRO A 118 -15.99 17.83 -14.40
CA PRO A 118 -16.17 18.82 -15.45
C PRO A 118 -15.56 18.23 -16.73
N PRO A 119 -16.19 18.39 -17.91
CA PRO A 119 -15.58 17.95 -19.16
C PRO A 119 -14.19 18.59 -19.29
N PRO A 120 -13.20 17.90 -19.89
CA PRO A 120 -11.85 18.44 -20.02
C PRO A 120 -11.94 19.78 -20.73
N THR A 121 -11.60 20.85 -20.01
CA THR A 121 -11.38 22.16 -20.61
C THR A 121 -10.30 21.98 -21.68
N ARG A 122 -10.54 22.55 -22.86
CA ARG A 122 -9.64 22.52 -24.02
C ARG A 122 -8.35 23.31 -23.75
N GLY A 123 -7.52 22.82 -22.83
CA GLY A 123 -6.12 23.17 -22.66
C GLY A 123 -5.28 21.91 -22.85
N ASN A 124 -4.12 22.03 -23.50
CA ASN A 124 -3.22 20.92 -23.83
C ASN A 124 -2.55 20.25 -22.61
N SER A 125 -3.08 20.42 -21.40
CA SER A 125 -2.49 19.93 -20.15
C SER A 125 -3.16 18.62 -19.75
N LYS A 126 -2.51 17.48 -20.00
CA LYS A 126 -2.96 16.20 -19.45
C LYS A 126 -2.66 16.17 -17.95
N PRO A 127 -3.66 16.01 -17.05
CA PRO A 127 -3.38 15.70 -15.65
C PRO A 127 -2.58 14.39 -15.58
N LEU A 128 -1.45 14.40 -14.86
CA LEU A 128 -0.57 13.23 -14.73
C LEU A 128 -1.26 12.11 -13.94
N SER A 129 -2.08 12.47 -12.95
CA SER A 129 -2.93 11.53 -12.21
C SER A 129 -3.93 12.25 -11.30
N CYS A 130 -5.17 11.78 -11.23
CA CYS A 130 -6.04 12.07 -10.09
C CYS A 130 -6.06 10.89 -9.10
N PHE A 131 -6.14 11.22 -7.81
CA PHE A 131 -6.31 10.31 -6.69
C PHE A 131 -7.57 10.70 -5.94
N VAL A 132 -8.42 9.74 -5.64
CA VAL A 132 -9.64 9.96 -4.84
C VAL A 132 -9.41 9.28 -3.50
N ALA A 133 -9.65 10.00 -2.41
CA ALA A 133 -9.61 9.41 -1.07
C ALA A 133 -10.62 8.24 -0.99
N PRO A 134 -10.19 7.02 -0.63
CA PRO A 134 -11.10 5.91 -0.43
C PRO A 134 -12.10 6.18 0.70
N ASP A 135 -13.35 5.78 0.50
CA ASP A 135 -14.40 5.82 1.54
C ASP A 135 -14.12 4.73 2.59
N SER A 136 -13.85 5.15 3.83
CA SER A 136 -13.55 4.24 4.93
C SER A 136 -14.77 3.47 5.46
N GLY A 137 -15.98 3.90 5.13
CA GLY A 137 -17.23 3.21 5.52
C GLY A 137 -17.67 2.15 4.52
N ARG A 138 -17.06 2.07 3.34
CA ARG A 138 -17.44 1.14 2.27
C ARG A 138 -16.70 -0.19 2.42
N LEU A 139 -17.42 -1.29 2.28
CA LEU A 139 -16.82 -2.63 2.23
C LEU A 139 -15.92 -2.77 0.99
N PRO A 140 -14.77 -3.47 1.10
CA PRO A 140 -13.92 -3.76 -0.03
C PRO A 140 -14.64 -4.66 -1.05
N SER A 141 -14.52 -4.35 -2.33
CA SER A 141 -15.06 -5.15 -3.44
C SER A 141 -13.94 -5.80 -4.26
N ILE A 142 -14.25 -6.92 -4.91
CA ILE A 142 -13.37 -7.60 -5.86
C ILE A 142 -13.85 -7.23 -7.27
N PRO A 143 -12.94 -6.83 -8.20
CA PRO A 143 -11.48 -6.86 -8.11
C PRO A 143 -10.83 -5.55 -7.64
N GLU A 144 -11.59 -4.54 -7.23
CA GLU A 144 -11.06 -3.20 -6.96
C GLU A 144 -10.10 -3.17 -5.77
N ASN A 145 -10.38 -3.93 -4.71
CA ASN A 145 -9.48 -4.06 -3.57
C ASN A 145 -8.42 -5.13 -3.86
N ARG A 146 -7.16 -4.71 -4.00
CA ARG A 146 -6.08 -5.62 -4.37
C ARG A 146 -5.83 -6.70 -3.32
N ASN A 147 -5.89 -6.33 -2.04
CA ASN A 147 -5.59 -7.27 -0.95
C ASN A 147 -6.60 -8.42 -0.92
N LEU A 148 -7.89 -8.08 -0.96
CA LEU A 148 -8.98 -9.07 -0.95
C LEU A 148 -8.98 -9.92 -2.22
N THR A 149 -8.74 -9.30 -3.38
CA THR A 149 -8.63 -10.02 -4.65
C THR A 149 -7.51 -11.05 -4.62
N GLU A 150 -6.33 -10.66 -4.12
CA GLU A 150 -5.19 -11.57 -4.00
C GLU A 150 -5.46 -12.71 -2.99
N LEU A 151 -6.12 -12.43 -1.86
CA LEU A 151 -6.50 -13.46 -0.89
C LEU A 151 -7.38 -14.55 -1.52
N VAL A 152 -8.43 -14.14 -2.24
CA VAL A 152 -9.39 -15.07 -2.87
C VAL A 152 -8.75 -15.84 -4.03
N VAL A 153 -7.76 -15.27 -4.71
CA VAL A 153 -7.03 -15.94 -5.79
C VAL A 153 -5.96 -16.91 -5.25
N ALA A 154 -5.28 -16.55 -4.15
CA ALA A 154 -4.13 -17.28 -3.65
C ALA A 154 -4.45 -18.35 -2.58
N VAL A 155 -5.59 -18.23 -1.90
CA VAL A 155 -5.96 -19.08 -0.76
C VAL A 155 -7.27 -19.81 -1.05
N THR A 156 -7.31 -21.12 -0.77
CA THR A 156 -8.55 -21.91 -0.90
C THR A 156 -9.61 -21.45 0.09
N ASP A 157 -10.88 -21.63 -0.26
CA ASP A 157 -12.03 -21.31 0.58
C ASP A 157 -11.96 -22.01 1.96
N GLU A 158 -11.58 -23.28 2.00
CA GLU A 158 -11.37 -24.03 3.26
C GLU A 158 -10.34 -23.33 4.18
N ASN A 159 -9.22 -22.88 3.60
CA ASN A 159 -8.17 -22.21 4.34
C ASN A 159 -8.57 -20.78 4.75
N ILE A 160 -9.36 -20.07 3.93
CA ILE A 160 -9.91 -18.75 4.31
C ILE A 160 -10.82 -18.88 5.52
N VAL A 161 -11.71 -19.89 5.55
CA VAL A 161 -12.60 -20.15 6.68
C VAL A 161 -11.80 -20.54 7.93
N GLY A 162 -10.81 -21.43 7.78
CA GLY A 162 -9.93 -21.83 8.88
C GLY A 162 -9.12 -20.64 9.46
N LEU A 163 -8.60 -19.78 8.59
CA LEU A 163 -7.89 -18.57 8.97
C LEU A 163 -8.81 -17.59 9.71
N PHE A 164 -10.02 -17.36 9.19
CA PHE A 164 -11.01 -16.51 9.85
C PHE A 164 -11.37 -17.03 11.25
N ALA A 165 -11.60 -18.34 11.39
CA ALA A 165 -11.87 -18.97 12.68
C ALA A 165 -10.67 -18.83 13.66
N ALA A 166 -9.44 -18.99 13.17
CA ALA A 166 -8.23 -18.81 13.97
C ALA A 166 -8.07 -17.36 14.47
N LEU A 167 -8.41 -16.38 13.63
CA LEU A 167 -8.40 -14.96 14.00
C LEU A 167 -9.48 -14.63 15.04
N LEU A 168 -10.70 -15.14 14.88
CA LEU A 168 -11.77 -14.98 15.87
C LEU A 168 -11.44 -15.61 17.22
N ALA A 169 -10.60 -16.66 17.22
CA ALA A 169 -10.10 -17.32 18.41
C ALA A 169 -8.76 -16.74 18.92
N GLU A 170 -8.35 -15.57 18.42
CA GLU A 170 -7.14 -14.85 18.82
C GLU A 170 -5.87 -15.72 18.80
N ARG A 171 -5.79 -16.66 17.84
CA ARG A 171 -4.66 -17.59 17.73
C ARG A 171 -3.43 -16.89 17.15
N ARG A 172 -2.25 -17.43 17.48
CA ARG A 172 -1.00 -17.09 16.78
C ARG A 172 -1.06 -17.71 15.39
N VAL A 173 -1.10 -16.85 14.36
CA VAL A 173 -1.18 -17.26 12.95
C VAL A 173 0.10 -16.87 12.23
N LEU A 174 0.71 -17.82 11.52
CA LEU A 174 1.83 -17.57 10.62
C LEU A 174 1.38 -17.84 9.18
N LEU A 175 1.54 -16.85 8.31
CA LEU A 175 1.34 -17.00 6.87
C LEU A 175 2.69 -17.03 6.16
N THR A 176 2.85 -17.90 5.18
CA THR A 176 4.07 -18.03 4.38
C THR A 176 3.72 -17.98 2.90
N ALA A 177 4.48 -17.23 2.11
CA ALA A 177 4.36 -17.22 0.66
C ALA A 177 5.73 -16.94 0.02
N SER A 178 5.89 -17.33 -1.24
CA SER A 178 7.09 -17.05 -2.04
C SER A 178 7.12 -15.63 -2.63
N LYS A 179 5.96 -14.93 -2.62
CA LYS A 179 5.83 -13.56 -3.12
C LYS A 179 5.40 -12.64 -1.98
N LEU A 180 6.11 -11.51 -1.81
CA LEU A 180 5.77 -10.52 -0.78
C LEU A 180 4.41 -9.87 -1.02
N SER A 181 4.05 -9.69 -2.29
CA SER A 181 2.74 -9.16 -2.67
C SER A 181 1.62 -10.04 -2.15
N THR A 182 1.73 -11.36 -2.37
CA THR A 182 0.73 -12.33 -1.91
C THR A 182 0.70 -12.39 -0.39
N LEU A 183 1.86 -12.50 0.26
CA LEU A 183 1.96 -12.55 1.71
C LEU A 183 1.25 -11.37 2.39
N THR A 184 1.64 -10.15 2.02
CA THR A 184 1.10 -8.94 2.67
C THR A 184 -0.36 -8.69 2.33
N SER A 185 -0.77 -8.93 1.08
CA SER A 185 -2.17 -8.85 0.69
C SER A 185 -3.04 -9.79 1.50
N CYS A 186 -2.62 -11.05 1.66
CA CYS A 186 -3.36 -12.03 2.46
C CYS A 186 -3.47 -11.56 3.93
N VAL A 187 -2.37 -11.11 4.55
CA VAL A 187 -2.39 -10.60 5.93
C VAL A 187 -3.39 -9.44 6.09
N HIS A 188 -3.32 -8.43 5.22
CA HIS A 188 -4.20 -7.25 5.32
C HIS A 188 -5.66 -7.58 5.01
N ALA A 189 -5.91 -8.44 4.02
CA ALA A 189 -7.25 -8.91 3.69
C ALA A 189 -7.87 -9.71 4.83
N SER A 190 -7.12 -10.63 5.44
CA SER A 190 -7.61 -11.41 6.58
C SER A 190 -7.94 -10.53 7.80
N CYS A 191 -7.16 -9.46 8.03
CA CYS A 191 -7.52 -8.45 9.03
C CYS A 191 -8.82 -7.70 8.66
N ALA A 192 -9.03 -7.39 7.39
CA ALA A 192 -10.24 -6.70 6.91
C ALA A 192 -11.51 -7.57 7.00
N LEU A 193 -11.39 -8.91 6.92
CA LEU A 193 -12.50 -9.84 7.12
C LEU A 193 -13.11 -9.77 8.53
N LEU A 194 -12.38 -9.23 9.51
CA LEU A 194 -12.88 -9.08 10.88
C LEU A 194 -13.88 -7.93 11.04
N TYR A 195 -14.08 -7.08 10.02
CA TYR A 195 -14.98 -5.94 10.10
C TYR A 195 -16.36 -6.33 10.67
N PRO A 196 -16.92 -5.57 11.63
CA PRO A 196 -16.45 -4.28 12.16
C PRO A 196 -15.41 -4.36 13.28
N MET A 197 -14.98 -5.57 13.66
CA MET A 197 -13.87 -5.77 14.58
C MET A 197 -12.53 -5.50 13.88
N ARG A 198 -11.49 -5.32 14.69
CA ARG A 198 -10.11 -5.13 14.23
C ARG A 198 -9.21 -6.05 15.03
N TRP A 199 -8.18 -6.56 14.37
CA TRP A 199 -7.12 -7.29 15.06
C TRP A 199 -6.40 -6.33 16.02
N GLU A 200 -6.36 -6.63 17.32
CA GLU A 200 -5.76 -5.77 18.35
C GLU A 200 -4.34 -6.19 18.75
N HIS A 201 -3.92 -7.41 18.41
CA HIS A 201 -2.59 -7.91 18.75
C HIS A 201 -1.51 -7.49 17.72
N VAL A 202 -0.30 -7.98 17.97
CA VAL A 202 0.86 -7.83 17.09
C VAL A 202 0.49 -8.22 15.67
N LEU A 203 0.79 -7.34 14.72
CA LEU A 203 0.59 -7.55 13.29
C LEU A 203 1.89 -7.24 12.57
N ILE A 204 2.52 -8.26 12.01
CA ILE A 204 3.78 -8.13 11.26
C ILE A 204 3.57 -8.74 9.87
N PRO A 205 3.08 -7.96 8.88
CA PRO A 205 2.76 -8.49 7.55
C PRO A 205 3.99 -8.99 6.76
N THR A 206 5.15 -8.41 7.05
CA THR A 206 6.44 -8.93 6.61
C THR A 206 7.35 -9.01 7.81
N LEU A 207 7.95 -10.17 8.03
CA LEU A 207 8.87 -10.41 9.14
C LEU A 207 10.30 -10.48 8.61
N PRO A 208 11.11 -9.41 8.78
CA PRO A 208 12.50 -9.44 8.39
C PRO A 208 13.30 -10.49 9.18
N PRO A 209 14.40 -11.03 8.63
CA PRO A 209 15.19 -12.09 9.28
C PRO A 209 15.66 -11.79 10.71
N HIS A 210 15.97 -10.52 11.01
CA HIS A 210 16.41 -10.09 12.34
C HIS A 210 15.31 -10.08 13.41
N LEU A 211 14.06 -10.35 13.03
CA LEU A 211 12.92 -10.43 13.94
C LEU A 211 12.33 -11.85 14.00
N LEU A 212 13.02 -12.88 13.48
CA LEU A 212 12.52 -14.26 13.49
C LEU A 212 12.29 -14.81 14.91
N ASP A 213 12.98 -14.28 15.92
CA ASP A 213 12.76 -14.65 17.33
C ASP A 213 11.38 -14.24 17.87
N TYR A 214 10.61 -13.43 17.13
CA TYR A 214 9.24 -13.04 17.48
C TYR A 214 8.16 -14.03 16.99
N CYS A 215 8.54 -15.09 16.27
CA CYS A 215 7.61 -16.12 15.78
C CYS A 215 7.03 -17.00 16.90
#